data_AF-A0A2J7ZTV8-F1
#
_entry.id   AF-A0A2J7ZTV8-F1
#
_cell.length_a   1.000
_cell.length_b   1.000
_cell.length_c   1.000
_cell.angle_alpha   90.00
_cell.angle_beta   90.00
_cell.angle_gamma   90.00
#
_symmetry.space_group_name_H-M   'P 1'
#
loop_
_entity.id
_entity.type
_entity.pdbx_description
1 polymer ?
#
loop_
_entity_poly.entity_id
_entity_poly.type
_entity_poly.pdbx_seq_one_letter_code
_entity_poly.pdbx_strand_id
1 'polypeptide(L)'
;MRAHTCGAPGVLSAFHGLASGGTHADWTLEAVNHEGWRVNVDEGEGRRGWVLLRQSLHDPLLVLNVESELPGGAEASARRVAAFLRSAPMAALPLDMGALAALA
;
A
#
# COMPACT_ATOMS: atom_id res chain seq x y z
N MET A 1 -10.19 5.96 -27.92
CA MET A 1 -9.67 4.74 -27.26
C MET A 1 -8.78 5.17 -26.10
N ARG A 2 -9.19 4.96 -24.84
CA ARG A 2 -8.30 5.22 -23.69
C ARG A 2 -7.51 3.95 -23.42
N ALA A 3 -6.19 4.05 -23.51
CA ALA A 3 -5.29 2.95 -23.25
C ALA A 3 -5.41 2.46 -21.80
N HIS A 4 -5.26 1.16 -21.66
CA HIS A 4 -5.44 0.34 -20.49
C HIS A 4 -4.51 0.75 -19.33
N THR A 5 -5.07 1.15 -18.19
CA THR A 5 -4.36 1.17 -16.88
C THR A 5 -4.85 0.05 -15.94
N CYS A 6 -5.50 -0.95 -16.50
CA CYS A 6 -6.00 -2.15 -15.82
C CYS A 6 -4.82 -3.13 -15.59
N GLY A 7 -4.03 -2.93 -14.54
CA GLY A 7 -2.93 -3.83 -14.16
C GLY A 7 -2.15 -3.33 -12.95
N ALA A 8 -1.18 -4.13 -12.46
CA ALA A 8 -0.35 -3.80 -11.30
C ALA A 8 0.36 -2.41 -11.36
N PRO A 9 0.84 -1.92 -12.53
CA PRO A 9 1.36 -0.55 -12.63
C PRO A 9 0.31 0.53 -12.29
N GLY A 10 -0.97 0.28 -12.58
CA GLY A 10 -2.07 1.16 -12.18
C GLY A 10 -2.30 1.17 -10.67
N VAL A 11 -2.14 0.02 -10.00
CA VAL A 11 -2.26 -0.08 -8.54
C VAL A 11 -1.14 0.67 -7.84
N LEU A 12 0.12 0.49 -8.27
CA LEU A 12 1.25 1.21 -7.68
C LEU A 12 1.15 2.72 -7.91
N SER A 13 0.71 3.16 -9.09
CA SER A 13 0.47 4.58 -9.35
C SER A 13 -0.63 5.15 -8.46
N ALA A 14 -1.73 4.42 -8.26
CA ALA A 14 -2.80 4.83 -7.36
C ALA A 14 -2.35 4.83 -5.88
N PHE A 15 -1.52 3.88 -5.47
CA PHE A 15 -0.97 3.84 -4.10
C PHE A 15 -0.02 5.00 -3.82
N HIS A 16 0.82 5.38 -4.79
CA HIS A 16 1.58 6.64 -4.71
C HIS A 16 0.65 7.85 -4.54
N GLY A 17 -0.45 7.89 -5.29
CA GLY A 17 -1.47 8.94 -5.15
C GLY A 17 -2.08 9.02 -3.74
N LEU A 18 -2.41 7.87 -3.14
CA LEU A 18 -2.89 7.79 -1.76
C LEU A 18 -1.86 8.35 -0.77
N ALA A 19 -0.61 7.90 -0.89
CA ALA A 19 0.47 8.27 0.02
C ALA A 19 0.92 9.73 -0.11
N SER A 20 0.87 10.29 -1.33
CA SER A 20 1.22 11.70 -1.58
C SER A 20 0.05 12.67 -1.37
N GLY A 21 -1.20 12.18 -1.39
CA GLY A 21 -2.41 13.01 -1.36
C GLY A 21 -2.88 13.43 0.02
N GLY A 22 -2.18 13.07 1.10
CA GLY A 22 -2.53 13.49 2.47
C GLY A 22 -3.78 12.82 3.07
N THR A 23 -4.26 11.72 2.47
CA THR A 23 -5.37 10.92 3.05
C THR A 23 -4.99 10.35 4.43
N HIS A 24 -3.71 10.02 4.61
CA HIS A 24 -3.12 9.64 5.88
C HIS A 24 -2.11 10.72 6.27
N ALA A 25 -2.46 11.56 7.25
CA ALA A 25 -1.62 12.69 7.68
C ALA A 25 -0.30 12.24 8.34
N ASP A 26 -0.28 11.02 8.86
CA ASP A 26 0.87 10.33 9.47
C ASP A 26 1.75 9.61 8.44
N TRP A 27 1.43 9.68 7.15
CA TRP A 27 2.18 9.03 6.09
C TRP A 27 3.09 10.02 5.36
N THR A 28 4.33 9.58 5.08
CA THR A 28 5.26 10.33 4.23
C THR A 28 5.95 9.36 3.28
N LEU A 29 5.90 9.65 1.97
CA LEU A 29 6.64 8.88 0.97
C LEU A 29 8.14 8.95 1.24
N GLU A 30 8.81 7.80 1.15
CA GLU A 30 10.27 7.77 1.16
C GLU A 30 10.81 8.55 -0.04
N ALA A 31 11.89 9.32 0.17
CA ALA A 31 12.44 10.19 -0.87
C ALA A 31 13.04 9.39 -2.04
N VAL A 32 13.54 8.19 -1.73
CA VAL A 32 14.18 7.30 -2.70
C VAL A 32 13.45 5.96 -2.73
N ASN A 33 12.92 5.61 -3.91
CA ASN A 33 12.19 4.37 -4.15
C ASN A 33 12.68 3.73 -5.46
N HIS A 34 12.90 2.42 -5.45
CA HIS A 34 13.42 1.68 -6.61
C HIS A 34 12.53 0.53 -7.09
N GLU A 35 11.79 -0.12 -6.17
CA GLU A 35 11.05 -1.36 -6.47
C GLU A 35 9.54 -1.23 -6.24
N GLY A 36 9.06 -0.06 -5.85
CA GLY A 36 7.68 0.18 -5.45
C GLY A 36 7.58 1.50 -4.70
N TRP A 37 6.64 1.59 -3.77
CA TRP A 37 6.49 2.79 -2.94
C TRP A 37 6.56 2.43 -1.46
N ARG A 38 7.65 2.87 -0.82
CA ARG A 38 7.80 2.90 0.62
C ARG A 38 7.19 4.17 1.18
N VAL A 39 6.39 3.99 2.22
CA VAL A 39 5.76 5.04 3.01
C VAL A 39 6.20 4.86 4.44
N ASN A 40 6.75 5.91 5.04
CA ASN A 40 7.05 5.97 6.46
C ASN A 40 5.77 6.38 7.20
N VAL A 41 5.52 5.75 8.36
CA VAL A 41 4.35 6.00 9.22
C VAL A 41 4.84 6.60 10.53
N ASP A 42 4.39 7.80 10.86
CA ASP A 42 4.63 8.40 12.18
C ASP A 42 3.67 7.75 13.20
N GLU A 43 4.24 7.05 14.17
CA GLU A 43 3.48 6.31 15.20
C GLU A 43 3.41 7.08 16.53
N GLY A 44 3.83 8.35 16.52
CA GLY A 44 3.87 9.22 17.69
C GLY A 44 4.99 8.84 18.67
N GLU A 45 5.27 9.75 19.61
CA GLU A 45 6.29 9.56 20.66
C GLU A 45 7.68 9.18 20.12
N GLY A 46 7.99 9.58 18.89
CA GLY A 46 9.26 9.30 18.22
C GLY A 46 9.36 7.92 17.56
N ARG A 47 8.33 7.07 17.69
CA ARG A 47 8.26 5.74 17.07
C ARG A 47 7.92 5.83 15.59
N ARG A 48 8.39 4.85 14.81
CA ARG A 48 8.17 4.83 13.35
C ARG A 48 7.80 3.44 12.85
N GLY A 49 6.84 3.40 11.95
CA GLY A 49 6.53 2.25 11.12
C GLY A 49 6.84 2.52 9.66
N TRP A 50 6.66 1.51 8.81
CA TRP A 50 6.68 1.69 7.36
C TRP A 50 5.83 0.66 6.63
N VAL A 51 5.40 1.04 5.44
CA VAL A 51 4.67 0.21 4.48
C VAL A 51 5.43 0.25 3.16
N LEU A 52 5.65 -0.90 2.52
CA LEU A 52 6.16 -1.00 1.16
C LEU A 52 5.20 -1.84 0.33
N LEU A 53 4.62 -1.22 -0.71
CA LEU A 53 3.89 -1.93 -1.75
C LEU A 53 4.72 -1.97 -3.03
N ARG A 54 4.96 -3.17 -3.54
CA ARG A 54 5.77 -3.41 -4.74
C ARG A 54 5.20 -4.51 -5.61
N GLN A 55 5.67 -4.59 -6.84
CA GLN A 55 5.47 -5.77 -7.68
C GLN A 55 6.45 -6.88 -7.24
N SER A 56 6.00 -8.14 -7.30
CA SER A 56 6.92 -9.27 -7.27
C SER A 56 7.73 -9.30 -8.57
N LEU A 57 8.99 -9.73 -8.48
CA LEU A 57 9.90 -9.88 -9.63
C LEU A 57 9.74 -11.24 -10.32
N HIS A 58 9.12 -12.21 -9.66
CA HIS A 58 9.03 -13.59 -10.12
C HIS A 58 7.60 -13.98 -10.50
N ASP A 59 6.63 -13.54 -9.69
CA ASP A 59 5.23 -13.93 -9.80
C ASP A 59 4.36 -12.71 -10.14
N PRO A 60 3.22 -12.88 -10.82
CA PRO A 60 2.32 -11.78 -11.18
C PRO A 60 1.46 -11.33 -9.98
N LEU A 61 2.09 -11.01 -8.86
CA LEU A 61 1.46 -10.58 -7.61
C LEU A 61 2.05 -9.28 -7.08
N LEU A 62 1.28 -8.60 -6.22
CA LEU A 62 1.76 -7.49 -5.41
C LEU A 62 2.29 -8.01 -4.07
N VAL A 63 3.38 -7.43 -3.59
CA VAL A 63 3.98 -7.73 -2.29
C VAL A 63 3.76 -6.54 -1.38
N LEU A 64 3.17 -6.80 -0.21
CA LEU A 64 3.01 -5.83 0.87
C LEU A 64 3.92 -6.22 2.03
N ASN A 65 4.87 -5.35 2.35
CA ASN A 65 5.71 -5.46 3.54
C ASN A 65 5.33 -4.33 4.51
N VAL A 66 5.22 -4.65 5.81
CA VAL A 66 4.82 -3.70 6.85
C VAL A 66 5.65 -3.93 8.10
N GLU A 67 6.06 -2.83 8.74
CA GLU A 67 6.74 -2.82 10.03
C GLU A 67 6.13 -1.74 10.92
N SER A 68 6.18 -1.96 12.23
CA SER A 68 5.65 -1.06 13.24
C SER A 68 6.36 -1.31 14.57
N GLU A 69 6.54 -0.25 15.36
CA GLU A 69 7.03 -0.33 16.74
C GLU A 69 5.88 -0.49 17.74
N LEU A 70 4.63 -0.33 17.30
CA LEU A 70 3.44 -0.48 18.12
C LEU A 70 2.91 -1.94 18.13
N PRO A 71 2.46 -2.46 19.29
CA PRO A 71 1.67 -3.67 19.34
C PRO A 71 0.43 -3.57 18.42
N GLY A 72 0.37 -4.42 17.39
CA GLY A 72 -0.71 -4.42 16.40
C GLY A 72 -0.62 -3.34 15.32
N GLY A 73 0.39 -2.46 15.34
CA GLY A 73 0.48 -1.37 14.37
C GLY A 73 0.78 -1.85 12.94
N ALA A 74 1.48 -2.98 12.79
CA ALA A 74 1.68 -3.59 11.47
C ALA A 74 0.35 -4.07 10.86
N GLU A 75 -0.52 -4.66 11.68
CA GLU A 75 -1.87 -5.05 11.25
C GLU A 75 -2.73 -3.83 10.90
N ALA A 76 -2.67 -2.78 11.71
CA ALA A 76 -3.39 -1.52 11.46
C ALA A 76 -2.95 -0.88 10.13
N SER A 77 -1.65 -0.84 9.85
CA SER A 77 -1.11 -0.34 8.58
C SER A 77 -1.52 -1.22 7.40
N ALA A 78 -1.49 -2.56 7.55
CA ALA A 78 -1.96 -3.48 6.52
C ALA A 78 -3.46 -3.32 6.23
N ARG A 79 -4.30 -3.07 7.25
CA ARG A 79 -5.74 -2.77 7.08
C ARG A 79 -5.98 -1.50 6.26
N ARG A 80 -5.18 -0.44 6.43
CA ARG A 80 -5.27 0.78 5.62
C ARG A 80 -5.00 0.48 4.14
N VAL A 81 -3.96 -0.31 3.84
CA VAL A 81 -3.67 -0.74 2.46
C VAL A 81 -4.78 -1.64 1.92
N ALA A 82 -5.31 -2.56 2.72
CA ALA A 82 -6.41 -3.41 2.31
C ALA A 82 -7.68 -2.60 2.00
N ALA A 83 -8.01 -1.58 2.80
CA ALA A 83 -9.12 -0.67 2.54
C ALA A 83 -8.95 0.08 1.21
N PHE A 84 -7.74 0.56 0.91
CA PHE A 84 -7.41 1.15 -0.37
C PHE A 84 -7.64 0.17 -1.54
N LEU A 85 -7.13 -1.06 -1.44
CA LEU A 85 -7.29 -2.08 -2.50
C LEU A 85 -8.75 -2.51 -2.70
N ARG A 86 -9.58 -2.44 -1.65
CA ARG A 86 -11.04 -2.68 -1.72
C ARG A 86 -11.85 -1.45 -2.15
N SER A 87 -11.22 -0.29 -2.33
CA SER A 87 -11.89 0.94 -2.76
C SER A 87 -11.86 1.11 -4.28
N ALA A 88 -12.80 1.86 -4.85
CA ALA A 88 -12.77 2.18 -6.28
C ALA A 88 -11.61 3.14 -6.61
N PRO A 89 -10.91 2.97 -7.75
CA PRO A 89 -11.20 2.01 -8.80
C PRO A 89 -10.51 0.64 -8.61
N MET A 90 -9.71 0.44 -7.56
CA MET A 90 -8.95 -0.80 -7.33
C MET A 90 -9.87 -2.02 -7.19
N ALA A 91 -11.02 -1.86 -6.54
CA ALA A 91 -12.02 -2.92 -6.36
C ALA A 91 -12.57 -3.50 -7.67
N ALA A 92 -12.49 -2.77 -8.79
CA ALA A 92 -12.93 -3.24 -10.10
C ALA A 92 -11.86 -4.07 -10.83
N LEU A 93 -10.63 -4.12 -10.30
CA LEU A 93 -9.55 -4.93 -10.83
C LEU A 93 -9.69 -6.37 -10.32
N PRO A 94 -9.27 -7.38 -11.11
CA PRO A 94 -9.30 -8.78 -10.71
C PRO A 94 -8.14 -9.12 -9.75
N LEU A 95 -8.02 -8.38 -8.64
CA LEU A 95 -7.02 -8.62 -7.60
C LEU A 95 -7.49 -9.74 -6.67
N ASP A 96 -6.66 -10.78 -6.51
CA ASP A 96 -6.88 -11.77 -5.47
C ASP A 96 -6.49 -11.16 -4.10
N MET A 97 -7.47 -11.08 -3.21
CA MET A 97 -7.33 -10.49 -1.88
C MET A 97 -7.15 -11.56 -0.78
N GLY A 98 -6.93 -12.83 -1.13
CA GLY A 98 -6.87 -13.95 -0.19
C GLY A 98 -5.89 -13.73 0.97
N ALA A 99 -4.69 -13.19 0.68
CA ALA A 99 -3.69 -12.89 1.70
C ALA A 99 -4.12 -11.79 2.71
N LEU A 100 -5.09 -10.97 2.35
CA LEU A 100 -5.64 -9.87 3.17
C LEU A 100 -7.08 -10.17 3.64
N ALA A 101 -7.58 -11.39 3.45
CA ALA A 101 -8.98 -11.73 3.75
C ALA A 101 -9.31 -11.59 5.25
N ALA A 102 -8.35 -11.89 6.13
CA ALA A 102 -8.52 -11.78 7.58
C ALA A 102 -8.48 -10.32 8.10
N LEU A 103 -8.05 -9.36 7.28
CA LEU A 103 -7.89 -7.95 7.65
C LEU A 103 -9.16 -7.12 7.37
N ALA A 104 -10.34 -7.73 7.57
CA ALA A 104 -11.64 -7.09 7.36
C ALA A 104 -11.92 -6.01 8.41
#